data_AF-U9TK28-F1
#
_entry.id   AF-U9TK28-F1
#
_cell.length_a   1.000
_cell.length_b   1.000
_cell.length_c   1.000
_cell.angle_alpha   90.00
_cell.angle_beta   90.00
_cell.angle_gamma   90.00
#
_symmetry.space_group_name_H-M   'P 1'
#
loop_
_entity.id
_entity.type
_entity.pdbx_description
1 polymer ?
#
loop_
_entity_poly.entity_id
_entity_poly.type
_entity_poly.pdbx_seq_one_letter_code
_entity_poly.pdbx_strand_id
1 'polypeptide(L)'
;RPPFSYSSLIAQAILDSPDKRLTLREVYQWIMERYPQLYKADDTGWQNTIRHNLSLNKCFKKVPRSDTELGHSTSSSAASKGKGGYWTIDPEYMSAYHDGVFARG
;
A
#
# COMPACT_ATOMS: atom_id res chain seq x y z
N ARG A 1 4.08 -13.16 -17.52
CA ARG A 1 4.76 -12.47 -16.39
C ARG A 1 4.20 -11.06 -16.34
N PRO A 2 3.63 -10.57 -15.23
CA PRO A 2 3.15 -9.20 -15.15
C PRO A 2 4.29 -8.23 -15.48
N PRO A 3 4.05 -7.13 -16.22
CA PRO A 3 5.10 -6.19 -16.63
C PRO A 3 5.67 -5.36 -15.48
N PHE A 4 5.04 -5.38 -14.31
CA PHE A 4 5.41 -4.58 -13.15
C PHE A 4 5.81 -5.44 -11.94
N SER A 5 6.77 -4.97 -11.15
CA SER A 5 7.08 -5.55 -9.85
C SER A 5 5.94 -5.28 -8.85
N TYR A 6 5.88 -6.06 -7.77
CA TYR A 6 4.93 -5.80 -6.68
C TYR A 6 5.11 -4.40 -6.07
N SER A 7 6.35 -3.92 -5.94
CA SER A 7 6.62 -2.54 -5.51
C SER A 7 6.05 -1.50 -6.48
N SER A 8 6.18 -1.69 -7.80
CA SER A 8 5.57 -0.80 -8.78
C SER A 8 4.04 -0.84 -8.71
N LEU A 9 3.42 -2.01 -8.53
CA LEU A 9 1.97 -2.13 -8.38
C LEU A 9 1.45 -1.38 -7.15
N ILE A 10 2.12 -1.53 -6.00
CA ILE A 10 1.77 -0.81 -4.78
C ILE A 10 1.91 0.70 -4.99
N ALA A 11 3.01 1.15 -5.60
CA ALA A 11 3.26 2.56 -5.84
C ALA A 11 2.22 3.17 -6.78
N GLN A 12 1.86 2.48 -7.88
CA GLN A 12 0.78 2.90 -8.77
C GLN A 12 -0.54 3.03 -8.02
N ALA A 13 -0.92 2.03 -7.22
CA ALA A 13 -2.16 2.07 -6.44
C ALA A 13 -2.21 3.28 -5.51
N ILE A 14 -1.14 3.53 -4.75
CA ILE A 14 -1.05 4.67 -3.83
C ILE A 14 -1.10 6.00 -4.59
N LEU A 15 -0.39 6.12 -5.71
CA LEU A 15 -0.34 7.34 -6.50
C LEU A 15 -1.64 7.62 -7.27
N ASP A 16 -2.42 6.60 -7.59
CA ASP A 16 -3.73 6.73 -8.23
C ASP A 16 -4.80 7.19 -7.22
N SER A 17 -4.57 6.97 -5.92
CA SER A 17 -5.50 7.43 -4.89
C SER A 17 -5.46 8.96 -4.73
N PRO A 18 -6.61 9.60 -4.43
CA PRO A 18 -6.69 11.05 -4.29
C PRO A 18 -5.81 11.56 -3.13
N ASP A 19 -5.79 10.81 -2.03
CA ASP A 19 -5.06 11.17 -0.81
C ASP A 19 -3.59 10.70 -0.80
N LYS A 20 -3.12 10.07 -1.89
CA LYS A 20 -1.78 9.46 -1.98
C LYS A 20 -1.47 8.49 -0.83
N ARG A 21 -2.51 7.81 -0.36
CA ARG A 21 -2.45 6.79 0.68
C ARG A 21 -3.58 5.79 0.47
N LEU A 22 -3.34 4.53 0.84
CA LEU A 22 -4.31 3.44 0.77
C LEU A 22 -4.10 2.45 1.92
N THR A 23 -5.16 1.84 2.41
CA THR A 23 -5.08 0.67 3.29
C THR A 23 -4.61 -0.56 2.52
N LEU A 24 -4.12 -1.57 3.23
CA LEU A 24 -3.72 -2.86 2.64
C LEU A 24 -4.84 -3.49 1.79
N ARG A 25 -6.09 -3.38 2.27
CA ARG A 25 -7.26 -3.91 1.57
C ARG A 25 -7.51 -3.16 0.25
N GLU A 26 -7.40 -1.84 0.26
CA GLU A 26 -7.58 -1.04 -0.95
C GLU A 26 -6.48 -1.31 -1.98
N VAL A 27 -5.23 -1.56 -1.54
CA VAL A 27 -4.16 -2.01 -2.44
C VAL A 27 -4.53 -3.34 -3.11
N TYR A 28 -5.09 -4.30 -2.36
CA TYR A 28 -5.56 -5.54 -2.96
C TYR A 28 -6.67 -5.31 -3.99
N GLN A 29 -7.66 -4.48 -3.64
CA GLN A 29 -8.79 -4.16 -4.52
C GLN A 29 -8.32 -3.51 -5.81
N TRP A 30 -7.47 -2.48 -5.73
CA TRP A 30 -6.93 -1.80 -6.90
C TRP A 30 -6.20 -2.75 -7.86
N ILE A 31 -5.37 -3.66 -7.31
CA ILE A 31 -4.63 -4.65 -8.12
C ILE A 31 -5.57 -5.64 -8.79
N MET A 32 -6.57 -6.15 -8.06
CA MET A 32 -7.55 -7.10 -8.60
C MET A 32 -8.46 -6.45 -9.65
N GLU A 33 -8.85 -5.19 -9.47
CA GLU A 33 -9.68 -4.45 -10.43
C GLU A 33 -8.92 -4.17 -11.73
N ARG A 34 -7.63 -3.87 -11.64
CA ARG A 34 -6.81 -3.55 -12.82
C ARG A 34 -6.26 -4.77 -13.55
N TYR A 35 -6.04 -5.87 -12.84
CA TYR A 35 -5.48 -7.11 -13.39
C TYR A 35 -6.25 -8.37 -12.90
N PRO A 36 -7.57 -8.47 -13.15
CA PRO A 36 -8.44 -9.51 -12.58
C PRO A 36 -8.09 -10.92 -13.03
N GLN A 37 -7.44 -11.06 -14.19
CA GLN A 37 -7.00 -12.35 -14.73
C GLN A 37 -5.73 -12.88 -14.05
N LEU A 38 -4.96 -12.02 -13.37
CA LEU A 38 -3.67 -12.35 -12.77
C LEU A 38 -3.72 -12.43 -11.25
N TYR A 39 -4.53 -11.61 -10.60
CA TYR A 39 -4.62 -11.55 -9.14
C TYR A 39 -6.05 -11.78 -8.68
N LYS A 40 -6.23 -12.82 -7.86
CA LYS A 40 -7.54 -13.22 -7.32
C LYS A 40 -7.56 -13.12 -5.80
N ALA A 41 -8.76 -12.95 -5.24
CA ALA A 41 -8.95 -12.76 -3.80
C ALA A 41 -8.62 -14.02 -2.97
N ASP A 42 -8.75 -15.21 -3.55
CA ASP A 42 -8.44 -16.50 -2.95
C ASP A 42 -6.95 -16.85 -3.00
N ASP A 43 -6.17 -16.20 -3.87
CA ASP A 43 -4.74 -16.40 -3.94
C ASP A 43 -4.01 -15.61 -2.83
N THR A 44 -3.55 -16.35 -1.83
CA THR A 44 -2.81 -15.81 -0.69
C THR A 44 -1.33 -15.52 -1.00
N GLY A 45 -0.80 -16.09 -2.09
CA GLY A 45 0.61 -16.00 -2.45
C GLY A 45 1.02 -14.56 -2.78
N TRP A 46 0.34 -13.94 -3.74
CA TRP A 46 0.62 -12.55 -4.10
C TRP A 46 0.29 -11.57 -2.97
N GLN A 47 -0.78 -11.83 -2.20
CA GLN A 47 -1.14 -11.00 -1.04
C GLN A 47 -0.03 -11.02 0.02
N ASN A 48 0.60 -12.17 0.24
CA ASN A 48 1.74 -12.28 1.14
C ASN A 48 2.94 -11.48 0.63
N THR A 49 3.19 -11.54 -0.69
CA THR A 49 4.24 -10.73 -1.31
C THR A 49 3.96 -9.22 -1.20
N ILE A 50 2.70 -8.77 -1.31
CA ILE A 50 2.31 -7.37 -1.10
C ILE A 50 2.61 -6.94 0.34
N ARG A 51 2.15 -7.71 1.35
CA ARG A 51 2.42 -7.40 2.76
C ARG A 51 3.92 -7.31 3.06
N HIS A 52 4.68 -8.24 2.49
CA HIS A 52 6.13 -8.28 2.61
C HIS A 52 6.79 -7.03 1.99
N ASN A 53 6.37 -6.61 0.79
CA ASN A 53 6.91 -5.42 0.13
C ASN A 53 6.59 -4.14 0.90
N LEU A 54 5.37 -4.00 1.42
CA LEU A 54 4.97 -2.85 2.22
C LEU A 54 5.84 -2.69 3.48
N SER A 55 6.22 -3.79 4.13
CA SER A 55 7.03 -3.76 5.34
C SER A 55 8.54 -3.65 5.07
N LEU A 56 9.07 -4.26 4.02
CA LEU A 56 10.51 -4.27 3.74
C LEU A 56 11.00 -3.09 2.91
N ASN A 57 10.18 -2.57 2.00
CA ASN A 57 10.62 -1.53 1.09
C ASN A 57 10.50 -0.16 1.77
N LYS A 58 11.64 0.53 1.94
CA LYS A 58 11.73 1.87 2.55
C LYS A 58 10.89 2.93 1.81
N CYS A 59 10.53 2.67 0.56
CA CYS A 59 9.64 3.54 -0.20
C CYS A 59 8.23 3.61 0.39
N PHE A 60 7.80 2.62 1.18
CA PHE A 60 6.47 2.59 1.78
C PHE A 60 6.53 2.80 3.28
N LYS A 61 5.65 3.65 3.79
CA LYS A 61 5.49 3.83 5.23
C LYS A 61 4.05 3.71 5.67
N LYS A 62 3.87 3.14 6.86
CA LYS A 62 2.56 3.01 7.51
C LYS A 62 2.26 4.30 8.27
N VAL A 63 1.14 4.94 7.95
CA VAL A 63 0.63 6.12 8.62
C VAL A 63 -0.55 5.71 9.51
N PRO A 64 -0.58 6.11 10.79
CA PRO A 64 -1.73 5.87 11.66
C PRO A 64 -2.96 6.58 11.10
N ARG A 65 -4.13 5.97 11.27
CA ARG A 65 -5.40 6.66 10.98
C ARG A 65 -5.60 7.70 12.09
N SER A 66 -5.97 8.92 11.73
CA SER A 66 -6.22 9.96 12.72
C SER A 66 -7.42 9.58 13.60
N ASP A 67 -7.37 9.92 14.89
CA ASP A 67 -8.48 9.68 15.83
C ASP A 67 -9.79 10.32 15.37
N THR A 68 -9.73 11.40 14.59
CA THR A 68 -10.88 12.08 13.98
C THR A 68 -11.63 11.21 12.97
N GLU A 69 -10.94 10.34 12.22
CA GLU A 69 -11.56 9.41 11.27
C GLU A 69 -12.11 8.14 11.95
N LEU A 70 -11.70 7.86 13.18
CA LEU A 70 -12.08 6.66 13.91
C LEU A 70 -13.30 6.85 14.82
N GLY A 71 -13.91 8.04 14.84
CA GLY A 71 -15.18 8.30 15.51
C GLY A 71 -15.21 7.79 16.96
N HIS A 72 -14.53 8.49 17.87
CA HIS A 72 -14.51 8.19 19.30
C HIS A 72 -14.17 6.73 19.66
N SER A 73 -12.89 6.37 19.75
CA SER A 73 -12.50 5.36 20.74
C SER A 73 -11.09 5.61 21.27
N THR A 74 -11.07 6.25 22.45
CA THR A 74 -10.07 6.10 23.51
C THR A 74 -8.61 5.97 23.08
N SER A 75 -7.88 7.06 23.32
CA SER A 75 -6.45 7.11 23.65
C SER A 75 -5.92 5.78 24.19
N SER A 76 -5.40 4.94 23.30
CA SER A 76 -4.56 3.82 23.67
C SER A 76 -3.66 3.50 22.50
N SER A 77 -2.36 3.53 22.77
CA SER A 77 -1.23 3.07 21.97
C SER A 77 -1.34 1.60 21.49
N ALA A 78 -2.51 0.96 21.67
CA ALA A 78 -2.83 -0.41 21.29
C ALA A 78 -3.66 -0.52 19.99
N ALA A 79 -4.24 0.57 19.45
CA ALA A 79 -5.00 0.53 18.19
C ALA A 79 -4.12 0.19 16.95
N SER A 80 -2.80 0.28 17.11
CA SER A 80 -1.78 -0.05 16.10
C SER A 80 -1.65 -1.55 15.78
N LYS A 81 -2.16 -2.45 16.63
CA LYS A 81 -1.99 -3.91 16.50
C LYS A 81 -3.10 -4.67 15.77
N GLY A 82 -4.27 -4.05 15.50
CA GLY A 82 -5.41 -4.78 14.92
C GLY A 82 -6.25 -4.04 13.88
N LYS A 83 -6.34 -2.70 13.95
CA LYS A 83 -7.01 -1.90 12.92
C LYS A 83 -5.94 -1.31 12.01
N GLY A 84 -5.96 -1.72 10.74
CA GLY A 84 -4.94 -1.34 9.76
C GLY A 84 -4.66 0.16 9.69
N GLY A 85 -3.43 0.52 9.31
CA GLY A 85 -3.05 1.90 8.99
C GLY A 85 -3.16 2.13 7.48
N TYR A 86 -3.02 3.39 7.07
CA TYR A 86 -2.78 3.72 5.67
C TYR A 86 -1.32 3.45 5.32
N TRP A 87 -1.07 3.11 4.07
CA TRP A 87 0.24 3.04 3.45
C TRP A 87 0.37 4.19 2.46
N THR A 88 1.50 4.88 2.52
CA THR A 88 1.84 5.96 1.59
C THR A 88 3.27 5.76 1.08
N ILE A 89 3.62 6.46 0.00
CA ILE A 89 5.00 6.54 -0.46
C ILE A 89 5.73 7.57 0.39
N ASP A 90 6.91 7.23 0.85
CA ASP A 90 7.73 8.19 1.56
C ASP A 90 8.15 9.34 0.61
N PRO A 91 7.94 10.63 0.99
CA PRO A 91 8.30 11.78 0.18
C PRO A 91 9.74 11.77 -0.33
N GLU A 92 10.69 11.22 0.43
CA GLU A 92 12.10 11.09 0.01
C GLU A 92 12.25 10.21 -1.23
N TYR A 93 11.35 9.22 -1.40
CA TYR A 93 11.34 8.27 -2.51
C TYR A 93 10.29 8.63 -3.56
N MET A 94 9.46 9.64 -3.31
CA MET A 94 8.42 10.11 -4.23
C MET A 94 9.04 10.76 -5.47
N SER A 95 10.13 11.49 -5.32
CA SER A 95 10.91 12.06 -6.43
C SER A 95 11.69 11.01 -7.23
N ALA A 96 12.02 9.86 -6.61
CA ALA A 96 12.69 8.74 -7.24
C ALA A 96 11.73 7.86 -8.07
N TYR A 97 10.41 8.10 -8.01
CA TYR A 97 9.43 7.37 -8.80
C TYR A 97 9.19 8.09 -10.13
N HIS A 98 9.75 7.55 -11.22
CA HIS A 98 9.56 8.04 -12.59
C HIS A 98 9.05 6.90 -13.49
N ASP A 99 8.08 7.20 -14.36
CA ASP A 99 7.56 6.28 -15.39
C ASP A 99 7.11 4.89 -14.89
N GLY A 100 6.55 4.81 -13.69
CA GLY A 100 6.01 3.55 -13.16
C GLY A 100 7.03 2.65 -12.44
N VAL A 101 8.27 3.14 -12.25
CA VAL A 101 9.37 2.40 -11.64
C VAL A 101 10.12 3.29 -10.65
N PHE A 102 10.53 2.73 -9.51
CA PHE A 102 11.51 3.42 -8.65
C PHE A 102 12.86 3.40 -9.37
N ALA A 103 13.41 4.58 -9.64
CA ALA A 103 14.76 4.72 -10.16
C ALA A 103 15.72 3.95 -9.23
N ARG A 104 16.53 3.07 -9.81
CA ARG A 104 17.64 2.48 -9.06
C ARG A 104 18.61 3.62 -8.78
N GLY A 105 18.70 4.03 -7.51
CA GLY A 105 19.82 4.80 -7.02
C GLY A 105 21.13 4.04 -7.23
#